data_AF-A0A4R2LUC9-F1
#
_entry.id   AF-A0A4R2LUC9-F1
#
_cell.length_a   1.000
_cell.length_b   1.000
_cell.length_c   1.000
_cell.angle_alpha   90.00
_cell.angle_beta   90.00
_cell.angle_gamma   90.00
#
_symmetry.space_group_name_H-M   'P 1'
#
loop_
_entity.id
_entity.type
_entity.pdbx_description
1 polymer ?
#
loop_
_entity_poly.entity_id
_entity_poly.type
_entity_poly.pdbx_seq_one_letter_code
_entity_poly.pdbx_strand_id
1 'polypeptide(L)'
;MAVRKGICSNIGNCEVANAKKVVEIGPGQDFVCPGCGRTLFLHQPKNSSATLLVIGGLLAVVLAGSAWLILGRGADEEAAAARQAAEAQAAAQARQAEAERRVQDEAAQREALARQQAEAARQQEEARRQQAEVARRQEEERARQAATAAEAERRAQEEAAQREALARQQAEEAARRPPAADAARPPARLPPCSARDADERRRLKLCE
;
A
#
# COMPACT_ATOMS: atom_id res chain seq x y z
N MET A 1 18.33 48.40 -93.29
CA MET A 1 19.68 47.81 -93.23
C MET A 1 20.31 48.19 -91.90
N ALA A 2 20.88 47.24 -91.15
CA ALA A 2 21.29 47.46 -89.76
C ALA A 2 22.70 48.08 -89.68
N VAL A 3 22.80 49.31 -89.16
CA VAL A 3 24.06 49.96 -88.82
C VAL A 3 24.67 49.23 -87.62
N ARG A 4 25.94 48.82 -87.73
CA ARG A 4 26.64 48.11 -86.66
C ARG A 4 27.53 49.09 -85.89
N LYS A 5 27.38 49.11 -84.57
CA LYS A 5 28.13 49.99 -83.65
C LYS A 5 29.30 49.22 -83.04
N GLY A 6 30.50 49.76 -83.19
CA GLY A 6 31.72 49.15 -82.67
C GLY A 6 32.61 50.12 -81.91
N ILE A 7 33.39 49.61 -80.96
CA ILE A 7 34.40 50.38 -80.23
C ILE A 7 35.78 49.84 -80.59
N CYS A 8 36.74 50.74 -80.81
CA CYS A 8 38.09 50.35 -81.23
C CYS A 8 38.85 49.75 -80.04
N SER A 9 39.53 48.63 -80.29
CA SER A 9 40.30 47.88 -79.28
C SER A 9 41.69 48.46 -79.00
N ASN A 10 42.18 49.40 -79.82
CA ASN A 10 43.56 49.91 -79.75
C ASN A 10 43.70 51.11 -78.79
N ILE A 11 43.36 50.91 -77.52
CA ILE A 11 43.48 51.94 -76.49
C ILE A 11 44.98 52.22 -76.24
N GLY A 12 45.36 53.49 -76.24
CA GLY A 12 46.73 53.99 -76.07
C GLY A 12 47.34 54.52 -77.36
N ASN A 13 47.05 53.89 -78.51
CA ASN A 13 47.70 54.22 -79.79
C ASN A 13 46.73 54.75 -80.87
N CYS A 14 45.46 54.95 -80.54
CA CYS A 14 44.46 55.52 -81.44
C CYS A 14 43.55 56.49 -80.67
N GLU A 15 43.45 57.75 -81.13
CA GLU A 15 42.62 58.77 -80.49
C GLU A 15 41.14 58.36 -80.42
N VAL A 16 40.61 57.69 -81.45
CA VAL A 16 39.21 57.24 -81.48
C VAL A 16 38.93 56.18 -80.41
N ALA A 17 39.89 55.29 -80.16
CA ALA A 17 39.82 54.29 -79.10
C ALA A 17 39.95 54.94 -77.71
N ASN A 18 40.86 55.89 -77.55
CA ASN A 18 41.09 56.63 -76.31
C ASN A 18 39.86 57.45 -75.90
N ALA A 19 39.18 58.05 -76.87
CA ALA A 19 37.93 58.78 -76.65
C ALA A 19 36.73 57.85 -76.35
N LYS A 20 36.92 56.52 -76.37
CA LYS A 20 35.85 55.50 -76.27
C LYS A 20 34.66 55.79 -77.19
N LYS A 21 34.94 56.39 -78.35
CA LYS A 21 33.91 56.84 -79.28
C LYS A 21 33.38 55.64 -80.04
N VAL A 22 32.06 55.49 -80.04
CA VAL A 22 31.38 54.44 -80.81
C VAL A 22 31.40 54.84 -82.28
N VAL A 23 32.04 54.01 -83.11
CA VAL A 23 32.13 54.20 -84.56
C VAL A 23 30.99 53.42 -85.21
N GLU A 24 30.24 54.10 -86.07
CA GLU A 24 29.17 53.51 -86.87
C GLU A 24 29.73 53.17 -88.25
N ILE A 25 29.70 51.88 -88.62
CA ILE A 25 30.15 51.42 -89.94
C ILE A 25 28.95 51.03 -90.79
N GLY A 26 28.94 51.54 -92.03
CA GLY A 26 27.92 51.27 -93.03
C GLY A 26 27.92 49.82 -93.50
N PRO A 27 26.77 49.29 -93.95
CA PRO A 27 26.67 47.90 -94.38
C PRO A 27 27.60 47.61 -95.58
N GLY A 28 28.38 46.53 -95.50
CA GLY A 28 29.29 46.10 -96.56
C GLY A 28 30.73 46.65 -96.48
N GLN A 29 31.04 47.49 -95.48
CA GLN A 29 32.41 47.90 -95.18
C GLN A 29 33.03 47.03 -94.08
N ASP A 30 34.35 46.81 -94.17
CA ASP A 30 35.09 46.02 -93.19
C ASP A 30 35.02 46.65 -91.79
N PHE A 31 34.89 45.82 -90.75
CA PHE A 31 34.68 46.26 -89.36
C PHE A 31 35.99 46.73 -88.70
N VAL A 32 36.59 47.73 -89.33
CA VAL A 32 37.94 48.22 -89.07
C VAL A 32 37.89 49.71 -88.71
N CYS A 33 38.62 50.11 -87.68
CA CYS A 33 38.69 51.49 -87.24
C CYS A 33 39.40 52.35 -88.31
N PRO A 34 38.76 53.43 -88.80
CA PRO A 34 39.35 54.29 -89.84
C PRO A 34 40.61 55.05 -89.36
N GLY A 35 40.81 55.18 -88.05
CA GLY A 35 41.97 55.86 -87.49
C GLY A 35 43.24 55.00 -87.36
N CYS A 36 43.10 53.69 -87.13
CA CYS A 36 44.27 52.83 -86.87
C CYS A 36 44.26 51.47 -87.57
N GLY A 37 43.24 51.16 -88.36
CA GLY A 37 43.20 49.91 -89.14
C GLY A 37 42.95 48.63 -88.32
N ARG A 38 42.63 48.72 -87.02
CA ARG A 38 42.31 47.53 -86.18
C ARG A 38 40.81 47.23 -86.10
N THR A 39 40.48 45.98 -85.80
CA THR A 39 39.10 45.49 -85.69
C THR A 39 38.35 46.13 -84.51
N LEU A 40 37.07 46.44 -84.75
CA LEU A 40 36.16 46.99 -83.75
C LEU A 40 35.40 45.87 -83.03
N PHE A 41 35.18 46.02 -81.71
CA PHE A 41 34.30 45.11 -80.95
C PHE A 41 32.86 45.62 -80.97
N LEU A 42 31.91 44.72 -81.21
CA LEU A 42 30.49 45.03 -81.25
C LEU A 42 30.02 45.51 -79.87
N HIS A 43 29.55 46.75 -79.77
CA HIS A 43 29.02 47.27 -78.52
C HIS A 43 27.53 46.99 -78.44
N GLN A 44 27.13 46.08 -77.56
CA GLN A 44 25.72 45.88 -77.21
C GLN A 44 25.36 46.80 -76.03
N PRO A 45 24.39 47.72 -76.19
CA PRO A 45 23.94 48.55 -75.07
C PRO A 45 23.21 47.67 -74.05
N LYS A 46 23.72 47.62 -72.81
CA LYS A 46 23.12 46.89 -71.68
C LYS A 46 21.88 47.63 -71.19
N ASN A 47 20.68 47.11 -71.44
CA ASN A 47 19.41 47.67 -70.98
C ASN A 47 19.18 47.35 -69.49
N SER A 48 19.46 48.32 -68.60
CA SER A 48 19.52 48.13 -67.14
C SER A 48 18.19 48.28 -66.38
N SER A 49 17.08 48.61 -67.05
CA SER A 49 15.80 48.93 -66.39
C SER A 49 14.99 47.70 -65.94
N ALA A 50 15.03 46.59 -66.68
CA ALA A 50 14.32 45.37 -66.31
C ALA A 50 14.96 44.65 -65.10
N THR A 51 16.30 44.71 -64.99
CA THR A 51 17.04 44.10 -63.89
C THR A 51 16.76 44.78 -62.55
N LEU A 52 16.55 46.10 -62.56
CA LEU A 52 16.24 46.87 -61.34
C LEU A 52 14.87 46.52 -60.74
N LEU A 53 13.86 46.29 -61.57
CA LEU A 53 12.52 45.90 -61.10
C LEU A 53 12.49 44.49 -60.52
N VAL A 54 13.23 43.56 -61.13
CA VAL A 54 13.34 42.19 -60.61
C VAL A 54 14.06 42.18 -59.26
N ILE A 55 15.16 42.92 -59.13
CA ILE A 55 15.90 43.02 -57.86
C ILE A 55 15.04 43.69 -56.78
N GLY A 56 14.35 44.79 -57.11
CA GLY A 56 13.48 45.50 -56.17
C GLY A 56 12.31 44.63 -55.69
N GLY A 57 11.66 43.90 -56.59
CA GLY A 57 10.57 42.99 -56.24
C GLY A 57 11.02 41.84 -55.35
N LEU A 58 12.18 41.24 -55.65
CA LEU A 58 12.72 40.13 -54.87
C LEU A 58 13.13 40.56 -53.45
N LEU A 59 13.72 41.76 -53.33
CA LEU A 59 14.04 42.34 -52.02
C LEU A 59 12.78 42.58 -51.17
N ALA A 60 11.72 43.12 -51.78
CA ALA A 60 10.45 43.36 -51.07
C ALA A 60 9.81 42.06 -50.57
N VAL A 61 9.82 40.99 -51.36
CA VAL A 61 9.30 39.68 -50.95
C VAL A 61 10.13 39.08 -49.81
N VAL A 62 11.46 39.19 -49.87
CA VAL A 62 12.34 38.70 -48.80
C VAL A 62 12.09 39.47 -47.48
N LEU A 63 11.94 40.79 -47.55
CA LEU A 63 11.66 41.61 -46.37
C LEU A 63 10.27 41.30 -45.78
N ALA A 64 9.23 41.20 -46.61
CA ALA A 64 7.89 40.84 -46.15
C ALA A 64 7.85 39.41 -45.57
N GLY A 65 8.49 38.45 -46.23
CA GLY A 65 8.58 37.06 -45.77
C GLY A 65 9.37 36.90 -44.46
N SER A 66 10.48 37.62 -44.32
CA SER A 66 11.28 37.61 -43.09
C SER A 66 10.57 38.30 -41.92
N ALA A 67 9.90 39.43 -42.16
CA ALA A 67 9.08 40.08 -41.14
C ALA A 67 7.91 39.20 -40.68
N TRP A 68 7.20 38.55 -41.61
CA TRP A 68 6.15 37.58 -41.29
C TRP A 68 6.68 36.40 -40.47
N LEU A 69 7.85 35.87 -40.83
CA LEU A 69 8.47 34.73 -40.15
C LEU A 69 8.93 35.09 -38.73
N ILE A 70 9.46 36.30 -38.51
CA ILE A 70 9.87 36.77 -37.17
C ILE A 70 8.63 36.98 -36.27
N LEU A 71 7.56 37.58 -36.78
CA LEU A 71 6.33 37.81 -36.01
C LEU A 71 5.59 36.49 -35.70
N GLY A 72 5.57 35.53 -36.63
CA GLY A 72 4.97 34.21 -36.41
C GLY A 72 5.70 33.41 -35.34
N ARG A 73 7.04 33.41 -35.35
CA ARG A 73 7.84 32.65 -34.38
C ARG A 73 7.68 33.10 -32.93
N GLY A 74 7.47 34.40 -32.69
CA GLY A 74 7.22 34.91 -31.34
C GLY A 74 5.91 34.38 -30.73
N ALA A 75 4.85 34.30 -31.54
CA ALA A 75 3.56 33.76 -31.11
C ALA A 75 3.63 32.24 -30.85
N ASP A 76 4.39 31.50 -31.64
CA ASP A 76 4.60 30.07 -31.45
C ASP A 76 5.39 29.76 -30.16
N GLU A 77 6.40 30.57 -29.84
CA GLU A 77 7.21 30.42 -28.63
C GLU A 77 6.39 30.76 -27.37
N GLU A 78 5.57 31.81 -27.41
CA GLU A 78 4.66 32.17 -26.31
C GLU A 78 3.58 31.10 -26.12
N ALA A 79 3.02 30.56 -27.21
CA ALA A 79 2.07 29.45 -27.15
C ALA A 79 2.72 28.16 -26.59
N ALA A 80 3.97 27.87 -26.94
CA ALA A 80 4.71 26.75 -26.39
C ALA A 80 4.99 26.93 -24.90
N ALA A 81 5.41 28.13 -24.48
CA ALA A 81 5.64 28.46 -23.08
C ALA A 81 4.34 28.38 -22.26
N ALA A 82 3.21 28.86 -22.80
CA ALA A 82 1.91 28.77 -22.16
C ALA A 82 1.45 27.31 -21.98
N ARG A 83 1.69 26.45 -22.98
CA ARG A 83 1.41 25.00 -22.88
C ARG A 83 2.27 24.34 -21.80
N GLN A 84 3.58 24.62 -21.78
CA GLN A 84 4.47 24.09 -20.75
C GLN A 84 4.08 24.55 -19.35
N ALA A 85 3.67 25.82 -19.19
CA ALA A 85 3.18 26.34 -17.93
C ALA A 85 1.86 25.65 -17.50
N ALA A 86 0.94 25.43 -18.44
CA ALA A 86 -0.31 24.72 -18.17
C ALA A 86 -0.08 23.26 -17.75
N GLU A 87 0.83 22.56 -18.44
CA GLU A 87 1.24 21.19 -18.09
C GLU A 87 1.92 21.14 -16.71
N ALA A 88 2.81 22.08 -16.41
CA ALA A 88 3.45 22.18 -15.11
C ALA A 88 2.43 22.44 -13.98
N GLN A 89 1.45 23.31 -14.22
CA GLN A 89 0.36 23.56 -13.27
C GLN A 89 -0.53 22.32 -13.08
N ALA A 90 -0.89 21.62 -14.16
CA ALA A 90 -1.67 20.39 -14.09
C ALA A 90 -0.90 19.29 -13.32
N ALA A 91 0.40 19.14 -13.56
CA ALA A 91 1.25 18.21 -12.82
C ALA A 91 1.37 18.58 -11.33
N ALA A 92 1.45 19.88 -11.00
CA ALA A 92 1.48 20.35 -9.63
C ALA A 92 0.15 20.05 -8.90
N GLN A 93 -0.99 20.30 -9.55
CA GLN A 93 -2.32 19.98 -9.01
C GLN A 93 -2.50 18.47 -8.81
N ALA A 94 -2.03 17.65 -9.75
CA ALA A 94 -2.07 16.19 -9.62
C ALA A 94 -1.27 15.72 -8.38
N ARG A 95 -0.06 16.26 -8.18
CA ARG A 95 0.76 15.94 -6.99
C ARG A 95 0.11 16.39 -5.69
N GLN A 96 -0.55 17.54 -5.68
CA GLN A 96 -1.29 18.01 -4.51
C GLN A 96 -2.47 17.08 -4.19
N ALA A 97 -3.27 16.71 -5.19
CA ALA A 97 -4.39 15.79 -5.01
C ALA A 97 -3.92 14.40 -4.52
N GLU A 98 -2.79 13.89 -5.02
CA GLU A 98 -2.18 12.65 -4.53
C GLU A 98 -1.71 12.78 -3.08
N ALA A 99 -1.09 13.90 -2.71
CA ALA A 99 -0.66 14.15 -1.34
C ALA A 99 -1.85 14.22 -0.37
N GLU A 100 -2.93 14.91 -0.75
CA GLU A 100 -4.16 14.97 0.04
C GLU A 100 -4.79 13.59 0.23
N ARG A 101 -4.84 12.76 -0.82
CA ARG A 101 -5.31 11.37 -0.71
C ARG A 101 -4.47 10.56 0.26
N ARG A 102 -3.13 10.67 0.22
CA ARG A 102 -2.25 9.97 1.17
C ARG A 102 -2.52 10.39 2.61
N VAL A 103 -2.75 11.68 2.87
CA VAL A 103 -3.10 12.19 4.21
C VAL A 103 -4.46 11.65 4.66
N GLN A 104 -5.45 11.61 3.77
CA GLN A 104 -6.77 11.03 4.08
C GLN A 104 -6.68 9.53 4.37
N ASP A 105 -5.90 8.78 3.58
CA ASP A 105 -5.67 7.35 3.79
C ASP A 105 -4.96 7.09 5.13
N GLU A 106 -3.94 7.87 5.46
CA GLU A 106 -3.23 7.76 6.74
C GLU A 106 -4.14 8.10 7.93
N ALA A 107 -5.00 9.13 7.79
CA ALA A 107 -5.99 9.48 8.81
C ALA A 107 -7.01 8.35 9.00
N ALA A 108 -7.53 7.76 7.92
CA ALA A 108 -8.45 6.64 7.97
C ALA A 108 -7.81 5.40 8.61
N GLN A 109 -6.54 5.12 8.30
CA GLN A 109 -5.78 4.03 8.93
C GLN A 109 -5.59 4.26 10.44
N ARG A 110 -5.25 5.48 10.86
CA ARG A 110 -5.13 5.83 12.29
C ARG A 110 -6.44 5.68 13.03
N GLU A 111 -7.56 6.09 12.43
CA GLU A 111 -8.88 5.91 13.02
C GLU A 111 -9.26 4.43 13.13
N ALA A 112 -9.00 3.63 12.09
CA ALA A 112 -9.23 2.19 12.12
C ALA A 112 -8.41 1.49 13.22
N LEU A 113 -7.13 1.85 13.37
CA LEU A 113 -6.27 1.33 14.44
C LEU A 113 -6.78 1.74 15.82
N ALA A 114 -7.21 2.99 16.00
CA ALA A 114 -7.77 3.46 17.25
C ALA A 114 -9.05 2.70 17.63
N ARG A 115 -9.93 2.42 16.65
CA ARG A 115 -11.13 1.59 16.86
C ARG A 115 -10.76 0.17 17.27
N GLN A 116 -9.79 -0.46 16.60
CA GLN A 116 -9.31 -1.80 16.98
C GLN A 116 -8.73 -1.84 18.39
N GLN A 117 -7.96 -0.83 18.79
CA GLN A 117 -7.41 -0.74 20.15
C GLN A 117 -8.52 -0.54 21.19
N ALA A 118 -9.54 0.26 20.89
CA ALA A 118 -10.69 0.45 21.78
C ALA A 118 -11.51 -0.84 21.95
N GLU A 119 -11.73 -1.59 20.87
CA GLU A 119 -12.40 -2.90 20.92
C GLU A 119 -11.60 -3.92 21.72
N ALA A 120 -10.29 -3.99 21.49
CA ALA A 120 -9.41 -4.87 22.27
C ALA A 120 -9.42 -4.53 23.76
N ALA A 121 -9.44 -3.24 24.12
CA ALA A 121 -9.55 -2.80 25.50
C ALA A 121 -10.88 -3.24 26.15
N ARG A 122 -12.00 -3.12 25.42
CA ARG A 122 -13.32 -3.60 25.89
C ARG A 122 -13.32 -5.11 26.10
N GLN A 123 -12.76 -5.88 25.17
CA GLN A 123 -12.64 -7.33 25.31
C GLN A 123 -11.78 -7.73 26.51
N GLN A 124 -10.68 -7.02 26.77
CA GLN A 124 -9.86 -7.27 27.96
C GLN A 124 -10.61 -6.96 29.26
N GLU A 125 -11.41 -5.90 29.31
CA GLU A 125 -12.24 -5.58 30.47
C GLU A 125 -13.31 -6.65 30.71
N GLU A 126 -14.01 -7.08 29.66
CA GLU A 126 -15.01 -8.16 29.72
C GLU A 126 -14.37 -9.48 30.19
N ALA A 127 -13.21 -9.85 29.65
CA ALA A 127 -12.48 -11.03 30.07
C ALA A 127 -12.08 -10.97 31.56
N ARG A 128 -11.64 -9.80 32.05
CA ARG A 128 -11.35 -9.59 33.48
C ARG A 128 -12.60 -9.73 34.34
N ARG A 129 -13.74 -9.21 33.90
CA ARG A 129 -15.04 -9.36 34.61
C ARG A 129 -15.45 -10.83 34.68
N GLN A 130 -15.33 -11.57 33.58
CA GLN A 130 -15.63 -13.00 33.54
C GLN A 130 -14.70 -13.79 34.45
N GLN A 131 -13.39 -13.51 34.43
CA GLN A 131 -12.43 -14.15 35.34
C GLN A 131 -12.74 -13.87 36.81
N ALA A 132 -13.11 -12.63 37.14
CA ALA A 132 -13.52 -12.27 38.50
C ALA A 132 -14.80 -13.00 38.91
N GLU A 133 -15.79 -13.15 38.03
CA GLU A 133 -17.01 -13.91 38.32
C GLU A 133 -16.71 -15.40 38.56
N VAL A 134 -15.88 -16.02 37.72
CA VAL A 134 -15.46 -17.42 37.89
C VAL A 134 -14.72 -17.60 39.22
N ALA A 135 -13.82 -16.68 39.58
CA ALA A 135 -13.12 -16.71 40.86
C ALA A 135 -14.10 -16.63 42.04
N ARG A 136 -15.12 -15.75 41.97
CA ARG A 136 -16.16 -15.65 43.01
C ARG A 136 -16.98 -16.93 43.13
N ARG A 137 -17.36 -17.56 42.01
CA ARG A 137 -18.08 -18.85 42.03
C ARG A 137 -17.23 -19.96 42.65
N GLN A 138 -15.94 -20.03 42.32
CA GLN A 138 -15.02 -21.00 42.92
C GLN A 138 -14.86 -20.79 44.42
N GLU A 139 -14.79 -19.54 44.89
CA GLU A 139 -14.73 -19.23 46.31
C GLU A 139 -16.02 -19.64 47.03
N GLU A 140 -17.18 -19.36 46.45
CA GLU A 140 -18.47 -19.78 46.99
C GLU A 140 -18.58 -21.31 47.05
N GLU A 141 -18.18 -22.03 46.00
CA GLU A 141 -18.17 -23.49 45.98
C GLU A 141 -17.22 -24.07 47.03
N ARG A 142 -16.02 -23.51 47.19
CA ARG A 142 -15.08 -23.90 48.24
C ARG A 142 -15.66 -23.65 49.63
N ALA A 143 -16.33 -22.52 49.83
CA ALA A 143 -17.00 -22.21 51.10
C ALA A 143 -18.15 -23.19 51.39
N ARG A 144 -18.96 -23.54 50.37
CA ARG A 144 -20.02 -24.57 50.48
C ARG A 144 -19.43 -25.92 50.84
N GLN A 145 -18.37 -26.35 50.15
CA GLN A 145 -17.68 -27.61 50.43
C GLN A 145 -17.11 -27.65 51.85
N ALA A 146 -16.45 -26.57 52.29
CA ALA A 146 -15.93 -26.46 53.65
C ALA A 146 -17.04 -26.51 54.70
N ALA A 147 -18.17 -25.83 54.46
CA ALA A 147 -19.33 -25.88 55.35
C ALA A 147 -19.92 -27.30 55.44
N THR A 148 -20.07 -28.00 54.31
CA THR A 148 -20.55 -29.39 54.31
C THR A 148 -19.59 -30.34 55.02
N ALA A 149 -18.27 -30.15 54.87
CA ALA A 149 -17.27 -30.94 55.58
C ALA A 149 -17.34 -30.71 57.10
N ALA A 150 -17.42 -29.44 57.52
CA ALA A 150 -17.55 -29.08 58.94
C ALA A 150 -18.86 -29.59 59.58
N GLU A 151 -19.95 -29.68 58.81
CA GLU A 151 -21.19 -30.32 59.28
C GLU A 151 -21.04 -31.84 59.41
N ALA A 152 -20.40 -32.50 58.45
CA ALA A 152 -20.14 -33.93 58.50
C ALA A 152 -19.24 -34.30 59.70
N GLU A 153 -18.19 -33.51 59.96
CA GLU A 153 -17.33 -33.68 61.13
C GLU A 153 -18.09 -33.51 62.44
N ARG A 154 -18.96 -32.50 62.55
CA ARG A 154 -19.82 -32.31 63.73
C ARG A 154 -20.75 -33.50 63.97
N ARG A 155 -21.42 -33.99 62.93
CA ARG A 155 -22.27 -35.19 63.04
C ARG A 155 -21.48 -36.43 63.46
N ALA A 156 -20.27 -36.61 62.93
CA ALA A 156 -19.39 -37.72 63.32
C ALA A 156 -18.95 -37.63 64.79
N GLN A 157 -18.64 -36.42 65.28
CA GLN A 157 -18.31 -36.19 66.69
C GLN A 157 -19.51 -36.45 67.61
N GLU A 158 -20.71 -36.00 67.22
CA GLU A 158 -21.94 -36.27 67.96
C GLU A 158 -22.25 -37.77 68.02
N GLU A 159 -22.13 -38.49 66.90
CA GLU A 159 -22.34 -39.94 66.85
C GLU A 159 -21.31 -40.67 67.72
N ALA A 160 -20.03 -40.27 67.67
CA ALA A 160 -18.99 -40.84 68.52
C ALA A 160 -19.29 -40.62 70.01
N ALA A 161 -19.71 -39.41 70.40
CA ALA A 161 -20.10 -39.09 71.76
C ALA A 161 -21.33 -39.90 72.22
N GLN A 162 -22.32 -40.08 71.35
CA GLN A 162 -23.49 -40.92 71.62
C GLN A 162 -23.10 -42.39 71.82
N ARG A 163 -22.21 -42.94 70.98
CA ARG A 163 -21.70 -44.31 71.11
C ARG A 163 -20.93 -44.50 72.42
N GLU A 164 -20.11 -43.54 72.81
CA GLU A 164 -19.39 -43.58 74.08
C GLU A 164 -20.36 -43.52 75.27
N ALA A 165 -21.34 -42.63 75.24
CA ALA A 165 -22.37 -42.54 76.28
C ALA A 165 -23.15 -43.85 76.42
N LEU A 166 -23.56 -44.47 75.31
CA LEU A 166 -24.24 -45.77 75.31
C LEU A 166 -23.34 -46.87 75.88
N ALA A 167 -22.06 -46.90 75.50
CA ALA A 167 -21.10 -47.87 76.03
C ALA A 167 -20.92 -47.73 77.55
N ARG A 168 -20.87 -46.50 78.06
CA ARG A 168 -20.82 -46.23 79.51
C ARG A 168 -22.09 -46.70 80.22
N GLN A 169 -23.26 -46.46 79.66
CA GLN A 169 -24.54 -46.95 80.21
C GLN A 169 -24.57 -48.48 80.27
N GLN A 170 -24.17 -49.16 79.20
CA GLN A 170 -24.09 -50.62 79.15
C GLN A 170 -23.09 -51.18 80.18
N ALA A 171 -21.94 -50.53 80.35
CA ALA A 171 -20.95 -50.91 81.35
C ALA A 171 -21.50 -50.75 82.78
N GLU A 172 -22.21 -49.66 83.06
CA GLU A 172 -22.86 -49.43 84.35
C GLU A 172 -23.98 -50.45 84.62
N GLU A 173 -24.81 -50.76 83.62
CA GLU A 173 -25.85 -51.78 83.73
C GLU A 173 -25.25 -53.18 83.96
N ALA A 174 -24.17 -53.52 83.26
CA ALA A 174 -23.44 -54.76 83.45
C ALA A 174 -22.83 -54.86 84.85
N ALA A 175 -22.32 -53.75 85.41
CA ALA A 175 -21.80 -53.69 86.77
C ALA A 175 -22.91 -53.81 87.85
N ARG A 176 -24.12 -53.30 87.55
CA ARG A 176 -25.29 -53.43 88.43
C ARG A 176 -25.90 -54.82 88.40
N ARG A 177 -25.74 -55.57 87.30
CA ARG A 177 -26.23 -56.94 87.17
C ARG A 177 -25.46 -57.83 88.16
N PRO A 178 -26.11 -58.45 89.15
CA PRO A 178 -25.42 -59.34 90.08
C PRO A 178 -24.72 -60.44 89.26
N PRO A 179 -23.50 -60.89 89.65
CA PRO A 179 -22.84 -62.00 88.99
C PRO A 179 -23.85 -63.15 88.99
N ALA A 180 -24.27 -63.58 87.81
CA ALA A 180 -25.27 -64.63 87.69
C ALA A 180 -24.78 -65.81 88.54
N ALA A 181 -25.61 -66.24 89.49
CA ALA A 181 -25.39 -67.45 90.28
C ALA A 181 -25.56 -68.73 89.41
N ASP A 182 -25.03 -68.70 88.18
CA ASP A 182 -25.10 -69.78 87.19
C ASP A 182 -23.86 -70.69 87.24
N ALA A 183 -22.99 -70.51 88.24
CA ALA A 183 -21.85 -71.41 88.48
C ALA A 183 -22.26 -72.82 88.97
N ALA A 184 -23.55 -73.14 89.03
CA ALA A 184 -24.04 -74.45 89.47
C ALA A 184 -25.04 -75.10 88.50
N ARG A 185 -25.10 -74.70 87.22
CA ARG A 185 -25.83 -75.48 86.23
C ARG A 185 -24.90 -76.55 85.66
N PRO A 186 -25.08 -77.84 86.00
CA PRO A 186 -24.25 -78.90 85.43
C PRO A 186 -24.36 -78.85 83.90
N PRO A 187 -23.30 -79.22 83.15
CA PRO A 187 -23.35 -79.23 81.69
C PRO A 187 -24.57 -80.03 81.27
N ALA A 188 -25.53 -79.36 80.62
CA ALA A 188 -26.68 -80.02 80.05
C ALA A 188 -26.13 -81.10 79.11
N ARG A 189 -26.44 -82.36 79.41
CA ARG A 189 -26.13 -83.49 78.53
C ARG A 189 -26.59 -83.12 77.13
N LEU A 190 -25.67 -83.24 76.17
CA LEU A 190 -25.97 -83.06 74.75
C LEU A 190 -27.24 -83.86 74.42
N PRO A 191 -28.25 -83.25 73.77
CA PRO A 191 -29.41 -84.01 73.32
C PRO A 191 -28.93 -85.13 72.38
N PRO A 192 -29.52 -86.34 72.46
CA PRO A 192 -29.19 -87.40 71.53
C PRO A 192 -29.42 -86.92 70.10
N CYS A 193 -28.51 -87.26 69.19
CA CYS A 193 -28.58 -86.87 67.79
C CYS A 193 -29.95 -87.23 67.21
N SER A 194 -30.79 -86.23 66.98
CA SER A 194 -32.04 -86.44 66.26
C SER A 194 -31.69 -86.65 64.78
N ALA A 195 -32.42 -87.56 64.12
CA ALA A 195 -32.11 -88.02 62.76
C ALA A 195 -32.13 -86.93 61.68
N ARG A 196 -32.52 -85.69 62.03
CA ARG A 196 -32.66 -84.56 61.10
C ARG A 196 -31.40 -83.70 60.98
N ASP A 197 -30.50 -83.74 61.97
CA ASP A 197 -29.25 -82.96 62.03
C ASP A 197 -27.98 -83.81 61.85
N ALA A 198 -28.14 -85.09 61.50
CA ALA A 198 -27.03 -86.05 61.40
C ALA A 198 -26.10 -85.80 60.21
N ASP A 199 -26.59 -85.16 59.14
CA ASP A 199 -25.84 -85.00 57.88
C ASP A 199 -24.81 -83.85 57.96
N GLU A 200 -25.20 -82.71 58.53
CA GLU A 200 -24.32 -81.54 58.67
C GLU A 200 -23.24 -81.77 59.75
N ARG A 201 -23.56 -82.54 60.80
CA ARG A 201 -22.61 -82.88 61.87
C ARG A 201 -21.64 -84.01 61.51
N ARG A 202 -22.00 -84.92 60.59
CA ARG A 202 -21.05 -85.90 60.01
C ARG A 202 -19.95 -85.22 59.19
N ARG A 203 -20.27 -84.13 58.49
CA ARG A 203 -19.25 -83.36 57.72
C ARG A 203 -18.18 -82.74 58.61
N LEU A 204 -18.52 -82.38 59.84
CA LEU A 204 -17.61 -81.72 60.78
C LEU A 204 -16.84 -82.69 61.70
N LYS A 205 -16.98 -84.02 61.54
CA LYS A 205 -16.30 -85.06 62.35
C LYS A 205 -16.54 -84.94 63.87
N LEU A 206 -17.71 -84.45 64.27
CA LEU A 206 -18.03 -84.20 65.69
C LEU A 206 -18.70 -85.40 66.38
N CYS A 207 -18.90 -86.52 65.67
CA CYS A 207 -19.44 -87.77 66.22
C CYS A 207 -18.67 -88.96 65.61
N GLU A 208 -18.17 -89.89 66.45
CA GLU A 208 -17.66 -91.22 66.04
C GLU A 208 -18.80 -92.23 65.85
#